data_AF-A0A7C7YXC3-F1
#
_entry.id   AF-A0A7C7YXC3-F1
#
_cell.length_a   1.000
_cell.length_b   1.000
_cell.length_c   1.000
_cell.angle_alpha   90.00
_cell.angle_beta   90.00
_cell.angle_gamma   90.00
#
_symmetry.space_group_name_H-M   'P 1'
#
loop_
_entity.id
_entity.type
_entity.pdbx_description
1 polymer ?
#
loop_
_entity_poly.entity_id
_entity_poly.type
_entity_poly.pdbx_seq_one_letter_code
_entity_poly.pdbx_strand_id
1 'polypeptide(L)'
;MAETDENMVPRQIQNGARKDINGKSHVYYDQYWIRYYPPPAETLANKKILIDQLTRRTFHHTESGINTPGSKVEAARKAWHDEVDLDRKRVNAAMLAGALFNRATDIFTSIVDLEEKGIDVSPDNELMRACSASFEEALGLGKYVKHASGHDGVDELWGEPFKVFTLSIEDYYASRYIKIAQTMHAINGVAEAIVNTFAGQEAFDRIEQIVWDYARAACQETEIMKSDLDFFQNWPEFVSLGEKISRFEPNLFDRKNSLSPTQITEGRFLLREGRNLLRDISAIRVPMPISSQRYLATLSAFATSIESSTNIAANA
;
A
#
# COMPACT_ATOMS: atom_id res chain seq x y z
N MET A 1 27.48 35.12 35.36
CA MET A 1 26.64 33.94 35.63
C MET A 1 25.84 33.68 34.37
N ALA A 2 26.36 32.79 33.53
CA ALA A 2 25.64 32.28 32.37
C ALA A 2 25.04 30.96 32.82
N GLU A 3 23.72 30.91 32.99
CA GLU A 3 23.00 29.64 33.08
C GLU A 3 23.04 29.03 31.68
N THR A 4 23.87 28.01 31.54
CA THR A 4 23.89 27.09 30.41
C THR A 4 22.57 26.34 30.42
N ASP A 5 21.78 26.56 29.37
CA ASP A 5 20.53 25.86 29.09
C ASP A 5 20.84 24.36 28.95
N GLU A 6 20.50 23.60 29.99
CA GLU A 6 20.70 22.17 30.08
C GLU A 6 19.85 21.46 29.02
N ASN A 7 20.52 20.66 28.18
CA ASN A 7 20.00 19.44 27.55
C ASN A 7 18.50 19.43 27.25
N MET A 8 18.10 20.10 26.17
CA MET A 8 16.80 19.91 25.55
C MET A 8 16.77 18.52 24.88
N VAL A 9 16.58 17.46 25.68
CA VAL A 9 16.27 16.12 25.16
C VAL A 9 15.01 16.27 24.30
N PRO A 10 15.03 15.95 23.00
CA PRO A 10 13.83 16.04 22.18
C PRO A 10 12.75 15.19 22.83
N ARG A 11 11.65 15.82 23.28
CA ARG A 11 10.49 15.10 23.81
C ARG A 11 10.03 14.13 22.73
N GLN A 12 10.25 12.84 22.95
CA GLN A 12 9.78 11.80 22.05
C GLN A 12 8.24 11.87 22.02
N ILE A 13 7.69 12.25 20.87
CA ILE A 13 6.25 12.36 20.66
C ILE A 13 5.68 10.94 20.74
N GLN A 14 4.63 10.76 21.55
CA GLN A 14 3.99 9.45 21.72
C GLN A 14 3.07 9.15 20.53
N ASN A 15 3.04 7.88 20.11
CA ASN A 15 2.07 7.41 19.12
C ASN A 15 0.64 7.69 19.62
N GLY A 16 -0.22 8.18 18.72
CA GLY A 16 -1.57 8.65 19.05
C GLY A 16 -1.66 10.14 19.46
N ALA A 17 -0.53 10.84 19.62
CA ALA A 17 -0.56 12.29 19.85
C ALA A 17 -1.25 13.02 18.68
N ARG A 18 -2.04 14.05 19.00
CA ARG A 18 -2.81 14.81 18.00
C ARG A 18 -2.37 16.26 17.95
N LYS A 19 -2.38 16.86 16.76
CA LYS A 19 -2.22 18.30 16.56
C LYS A 19 -2.83 18.75 15.24
N ASP A 20 -3.12 20.04 15.12
CA ASP A 20 -3.50 20.63 13.86
C ASP A 20 -2.27 21.10 13.07
N ILE A 21 -2.26 20.82 11.77
CA ILE A 21 -1.25 21.30 10.81
C ILE A 21 -2.01 21.92 9.65
N ASN A 22 -1.77 23.20 9.37
CA ASN A 22 -2.45 23.96 8.31
C ASN A 22 -3.99 23.85 8.36
N GLY A 23 -4.56 23.91 9.57
CA GLY A 23 -6.00 23.84 9.81
C GLY A 23 -6.61 22.44 9.69
N LYS A 24 -5.79 21.39 9.71
CA LYS A 24 -6.22 20.01 9.51
C LYS A 24 -5.70 19.13 10.65
N SER A 25 -6.56 18.30 11.23
CA SER A 25 -6.19 17.43 12.35
C SER A 25 -5.26 16.31 11.88
N HIS A 26 -4.17 16.08 12.61
CA HIS A 26 -3.22 14.99 12.36
C HIS A 26 -3.01 14.16 13.63
N VAL A 27 -2.65 12.89 13.44
CA VAL A 27 -2.26 11.95 14.48
C VAL A 27 -0.84 11.45 14.21
N TYR A 28 -0.04 11.34 15.26
CA TYR A 28 1.35 10.94 15.16
C TYR A 28 1.52 9.42 15.30
N TYR A 29 2.18 8.78 14.34
CA TYR A 29 2.64 7.40 14.42
C TYR A 29 3.99 7.24 13.73
N ASP A 30 4.94 6.58 14.38
CA ASP A 30 6.21 6.13 13.81
C ASP A 30 6.97 7.22 13.01
N GLN A 31 7.05 8.43 13.56
CA GLN A 31 7.69 9.64 12.98
C GLN A 31 6.86 10.39 11.92
N TYR A 32 5.63 9.95 11.65
CA TYR A 32 4.74 10.58 10.69
C TYR A 32 3.57 11.29 11.38
N TRP A 33 3.28 12.51 10.93
CA TRP A 33 2.01 13.18 11.20
C TRP A 33 1.05 12.83 10.07
N ILE A 34 0.04 12.02 10.40
CA ILE A 34 -0.90 11.46 9.43
C ILE A 34 -2.24 12.16 9.58
N ARG A 35 -2.90 12.46 8.47
CA ARG A 35 -4.24 13.06 8.48
C ARG A 35 -5.20 12.22 9.32
N TYR A 36 -5.75 12.84 10.36
CA TYR A 36 -6.66 12.19 11.29
C TYR A 36 -8.10 12.32 10.80
N TYR A 37 -8.81 11.19 10.83
CA TYR A 37 -10.23 11.08 10.53
C TYR A 37 -10.88 10.39 11.73
N PRO A 38 -11.86 11.02 12.39
CA PRO A 38 -12.49 10.41 13.55
C PRO A 38 -13.12 9.06 13.16
N PRO A 39 -12.92 8.01 13.96
CA PRO A 39 -13.64 6.76 13.81
C PRO A 39 -15.16 7.03 13.91
N PRO A 40 -16.01 6.41 13.07
CA PRO A 40 -17.45 6.49 13.24
C PRO A 40 -17.89 5.79 14.52
N ALA A 41 -19.14 6.04 14.94
CA ALA A 41 -19.70 5.43 16.15
C ALA A 41 -19.72 3.90 16.06
N GLU A 42 -19.45 3.23 17.18
CA GLU A 42 -19.41 1.77 17.30
C GLU A 42 -20.82 1.16 17.12
N THR A 43 -21.16 0.76 15.89
CA THR A 43 -22.44 0.15 15.52
C THR A 43 -22.22 -0.90 14.42
N LEU A 44 -23.08 -1.92 14.33
CA LEU A 44 -22.99 -2.90 13.23
C LEU A 44 -23.18 -2.24 11.85
N ALA A 45 -24.06 -1.25 11.75
CA ALA A 45 -24.25 -0.47 10.52
C ALA A 45 -22.96 0.20 10.04
N ASN A 46 -22.22 0.86 10.94
CA ASN A 46 -20.94 1.49 10.58
C ASN A 46 -19.86 0.45 10.27
N LYS A 47 -19.81 -0.68 11.00
CA LYS A 47 -18.93 -1.81 10.65
C LYS A 47 -19.21 -2.35 9.26
N LYS A 48 -20.49 -2.48 8.88
CA LYS A 48 -20.91 -2.93 7.56
C LYS A 48 -20.43 -1.98 6.47
N ILE A 49 -20.62 -0.68 6.65
CA ILE A 49 -20.13 0.34 5.70
C ILE A 49 -18.62 0.21 5.50
N LEU A 50 -17.86 0.04 6.58
CA LEU A 50 -16.41 -0.15 6.52
C LEU A 50 -16.04 -1.44 5.79
N ILE A 51 -16.64 -2.58 6.16
CA ILE A 51 -16.42 -3.87 5.49
C ILE A 51 -16.72 -3.77 4.00
N ASP A 52 -17.83 -3.14 3.59
CA ASP A 52 -18.19 -2.96 2.18
C ASP A 52 -17.18 -2.08 1.42
N GLN A 53 -16.71 -0.99 2.03
CA GLN A 53 -15.68 -0.13 1.44
C GLN A 53 -14.34 -0.86 1.28
N LEU A 54 -13.92 -1.58 2.31
CA LEU A 54 -12.67 -2.32 2.32
C LEU A 54 -12.71 -3.51 1.37
N THR A 55 -13.83 -4.22 1.28
CA THR A 55 -14.02 -5.32 0.32
C THR A 55 -13.86 -4.83 -1.13
N ARG A 56 -14.49 -3.69 -1.47
CA ARG A 56 -14.31 -3.05 -2.79
C ARG A 56 -12.86 -2.66 -3.05
N ARG A 57 -12.17 -2.10 -2.05
CA ARG A 57 -10.75 -1.75 -2.16
C ARG A 57 -9.89 -3.00 -2.37
N THR A 58 -10.10 -4.05 -1.59
CA THR A 58 -9.39 -5.33 -1.71
C THR A 58 -9.50 -5.87 -3.14
N PHE A 59 -10.72 -6.05 -3.66
CA PHE A 59 -10.89 -6.59 -5.01
C PHE A 59 -10.37 -5.67 -6.12
N HIS A 60 -10.36 -4.35 -5.91
CA HIS A 60 -9.79 -3.40 -6.88
C HIS A 60 -8.28 -3.60 -7.09
N HIS A 61 -7.57 -4.08 -6.07
CA HIS A 61 -6.11 -4.28 -6.10
C HIS A 61 -5.69 -5.71 -6.42
N THR A 62 -6.62 -6.65 -6.56
CA THR A 62 -6.31 -8.07 -6.86
C THR A 62 -6.42 -8.40 -8.35
N GLU A 63 -5.89 -9.56 -8.76
CA GLU A 63 -6.08 -10.07 -10.12
C GLU A 63 -7.58 -10.07 -10.53
N SER A 64 -7.85 -9.66 -11.77
CA SER A 64 -9.21 -9.63 -12.30
C SER A 64 -9.86 -11.01 -12.29
N GLY A 65 -11.15 -11.08 -11.94
CA GLY A 65 -11.92 -12.33 -11.91
C GLY A 65 -11.92 -13.05 -10.56
N ILE A 66 -11.12 -12.62 -9.57
CA ILE A 66 -11.14 -13.18 -8.21
C ILE A 66 -12.42 -12.81 -7.45
N ASN A 67 -13.05 -11.66 -7.76
CA ASN A 67 -14.30 -11.20 -7.17
C ASN A 67 -15.50 -12.09 -7.58
N THR A 68 -15.53 -13.31 -7.02
CA THR A 68 -16.51 -14.36 -7.30
C THR A 68 -17.69 -14.24 -6.34
N PRO A 69 -18.95 -14.35 -6.81
CA PRO A 69 -20.12 -14.22 -5.94
C PRO A 69 -20.14 -15.21 -4.76
N GLY A 70 -20.64 -14.78 -3.59
CA GLY A 70 -20.73 -15.60 -2.38
C GLY A 70 -21.59 -16.85 -2.55
N SER A 71 -22.63 -16.78 -3.39
CA SER A 71 -23.49 -17.91 -3.76
C SER A 71 -22.77 -19.02 -4.54
N LYS A 72 -21.52 -18.81 -4.96
CA LYS A 72 -20.72 -19.76 -5.75
C LYS A 72 -19.63 -20.47 -4.94
N VAL A 73 -19.58 -20.32 -3.61
CA VAL A 73 -18.55 -20.95 -2.76
C VAL A 73 -18.39 -22.45 -3.04
N GLU A 74 -19.48 -23.22 -3.11
CA GLU A 74 -19.37 -24.67 -3.33
C GLU A 74 -18.86 -25.03 -4.73
N ALA A 75 -19.26 -24.26 -5.75
CA ALA A 75 -18.76 -24.46 -7.11
C ALA A 75 -17.27 -24.12 -7.21
N ALA A 76 -16.84 -23.00 -6.61
CA ALA A 76 -15.44 -22.60 -6.55
C ALA A 76 -14.60 -23.61 -5.74
N ARG A 77 -15.15 -24.12 -4.64
CA ARG A 77 -14.53 -25.15 -3.81
C ARG A 77 -14.30 -26.42 -4.61
N LYS A 78 -15.33 -26.91 -5.30
CA LYS A 78 -15.21 -28.09 -6.16
C LYS A 78 -14.15 -27.88 -7.25
N ALA A 79 -14.16 -26.74 -7.94
CA ALA A 79 -13.17 -26.41 -8.96
C ALA A 79 -11.73 -26.39 -8.42
N TRP A 80 -11.53 -25.89 -7.20
CA TRP A 80 -10.21 -25.91 -6.55
C TRP A 80 -9.75 -27.33 -6.18
N HIS A 81 -10.64 -28.16 -5.63
CA HIS A 81 -10.30 -29.52 -5.22
C HIS A 81 -9.99 -30.42 -6.41
N ASP A 82 -10.83 -30.36 -7.46
CA ASP A 82 -10.73 -31.22 -8.65
C ASP A 82 -9.55 -30.83 -9.58
N GLU A 83 -9.06 -29.60 -9.49
CA GLU A 83 -7.95 -29.14 -10.34
C GLU A 83 -6.63 -29.80 -9.95
N VAL A 84 -5.91 -30.29 -10.96
CA VAL A 84 -4.63 -31.00 -10.83
C VAL A 84 -3.46 -30.15 -11.29
N ASP A 85 -3.68 -29.25 -12.25
CA ASP A 85 -2.68 -28.31 -12.72
C ASP A 85 -2.41 -27.26 -11.63
N LEU A 86 -1.17 -27.17 -11.14
CA LEU A 86 -0.84 -26.36 -9.96
C LEU A 86 -1.08 -24.86 -10.18
N ASP A 87 -0.82 -24.36 -11.39
CA ASP A 87 -0.98 -22.95 -11.72
C ASP A 87 -2.46 -22.57 -11.78
N ARG A 88 -3.29 -23.41 -12.40
CA ARG A 88 -4.75 -23.26 -12.38
C ARG A 88 -5.33 -23.49 -11.00
N LYS A 89 -4.79 -24.44 -10.22
CA LYS A 89 -5.24 -24.72 -8.85
C LYS A 89 -5.05 -23.50 -7.94
N ARG A 90 -3.94 -22.77 -8.10
CA ARG A 90 -3.72 -21.48 -7.43
C ARG A 90 -4.79 -20.46 -7.79
N VAL A 91 -5.14 -20.30 -9.07
CA VAL A 91 -6.20 -19.38 -9.51
C VAL A 91 -7.54 -19.78 -8.91
N ASN A 92 -7.89 -21.07 -8.96
CA ASN A 92 -9.13 -21.58 -8.36
C ASN A 92 -9.17 -21.35 -6.85
N ALA A 93 -8.03 -21.48 -6.15
CA ALA A 93 -7.93 -21.14 -4.73
C ALA A 93 -8.22 -19.67 -4.46
N ALA A 94 -7.69 -18.76 -5.30
CA ALA A 94 -7.95 -17.34 -5.21
C ALA A 94 -9.43 -17.01 -5.48
N MET A 95 -10.05 -17.63 -6.49
CA MET A 95 -11.49 -17.50 -6.76
C MET A 95 -12.35 -18.00 -5.58
N LEU A 96 -11.98 -19.12 -4.96
CA LEU A 96 -12.62 -19.60 -3.74
C LEU A 96 -12.46 -18.61 -2.59
N ALA A 97 -11.27 -18.04 -2.41
CA ALA A 97 -11.04 -16.99 -1.41
C ALA A 97 -12.01 -15.82 -1.62
N GLY A 98 -12.14 -15.32 -2.86
CA GLY A 98 -13.09 -14.24 -3.18
C GLY A 98 -14.56 -14.62 -2.97
N ALA A 99 -14.95 -15.86 -3.31
CA ALA A 99 -16.30 -16.37 -3.05
C ALA A 99 -16.61 -16.43 -1.54
N LEU A 100 -15.67 -16.94 -0.73
CA LEU A 100 -15.82 -16.99 0.72
C LEU A 100 -15.89 -15.60 1.33
N PHE A 101 -15.08 -14.68 0.81
CA PHE A 101 -15.10 -13.28 1.21
C PHE A 101 -16.48 -12.66 0.99
N ASN A 102 -17.02 -12.79 -0.23
CA ASN A 102 -18.34 -12.26 -0.56
C ASN A 102 -19.45 -12.97 0.22
N ARG A 103 -19.33 -14.28 0.49
CA ARG A 103 -20.28 -14.99 1.38
C ARG A 103 -20.26 -14.40 2.79
N ALA A 104 -19.08 -14.08 3.32
CA ALA A 104 -18.95 -13.46 4.64
C ALA A 104 -19.65 -12.09 4.68
N THR A 105 -19.46 -11.25 3.66
CA THR A 105 -20.11 -9.93 3.56
C THR A 105 -21.62 -10.02 3.36
N ASP A 106 -22.10 -11.01 2.59
CA ASP A 106 -23.53 -11.28 2.38
C ASP A 106 -24.21 -11.68 3.70
N ILE A 107 -23.58 -12.56 4.48
CA ILE A 107 -24.06 -12.96 5.80
C ILE A 107 -24.04 -11.77 6.76
N PHE A 108 -22.95 -11.00 6.81
CA PHE A 108 -22.84 -9.84 7.70
C PHE A 108 -23.90 -8.78 7.39
N THR A 109 -24.18 -8.55 6.11
CA THR A 109 -25.28 -7.67 5.67
C THR A 109 -26.61 -8.15 6.23
N SER A 110 -26.88 -9.45 6.15
CA SER A 110 -28.12 -10.04 6.69
C SER A 110 -28.24 -9.88 8.21
N ILE A 111 -27.12 -9.93 8.94
CA ILE A 111 -27.08 -9.72 10.40
C ILE A 111 -27.46 -8.29 10.74
N VAL A 112 -26.89 -7.31 10.03
CA VAL A 112 -27.20 -5.89 10.23
C VAL A 112 -28.68 -5.61 9.90
N ASP A 113 -29.20 -6.18 8.81
CA ASP A 113 -30.61 -6.03 8.41
C ASP A 113 -31.60 -6.58 9.46
N LEU A 114 -31.18 -7.58 10.26
CA LEU A 114 -31.97 -8.11 11.37
C LEU A 114 -31.96 -7.16 12.57
N GLU A 115 -30.78 -6.66 12.95
CA GLU A 115 -30.66 -5.68 14.05
C GLU A 115 -31.43 -4.38 13.75
N GLU A 116 -31.40 -3.88 12.51
CA GLU A 116 -32.15 -2.69 12.11
C GLU A 116 -33.67 -2.87 12.25
N LYS A 117 -34.16 -4.13 12.23
CA LYS A 117 -35.56 -4.47 12.48
C LYS A 117 -35.87 -4.72 13.97
N GLY A 118 -34.90 -4.48 14.86
CA GLY A 118 -35.02 -4.69 16.29
C GLY A 118 -34.85 -6.15 16.72
N ILE A 119 -34.30 -7.01 15.86
CA ILE A 119 -33.99 -8.40 16.19
C ILE A 119 -32.56 -8.46 16.70
N ASP A 120 -32.40 -8.73 18.00
CA ASP A 120 -31.09 -8.89 18.61
C ASP A 120 -30.37 -10.14 18.07
N VAL A 121 -29.18 -9.94 17.50
CA VAL A 121 -28.33 -11.02 16.97
C VAL A 121 -27.14 -11.19 17.90
N SER A 122 -27.22 -12.17 18.79
CA SER A 122 -26.12 -12.51 19.69
C SER A 122 -24.81 -12.79 18.92
N PRO A 123 -23.63 -12.40 19.45
CA PRO A 123 -22.33 -12.78 18.90
C PRO A 123 -22.14 -14.29 18.72
N ASP A 124 -22.85 -15.11 19.50
CA ASP A 124 -22.82 -16.58 19.43
C ASP A 124 -23.82 -17.16 18.42
N ASN A 125 -24.55 -16.33 17.70
CA ASN A 125 -25.53 -16.75 16.70
C ASN A 125 -24.86 -17.54 15.56
N GLU A 126 -25.58 -18.50 14.99
CA GLU A 126 -25.11 -19.31 13.86
C GLU A 126 -24.69 -18.47 12.64
N LEU A 127 -25.36 -17.35 12.38
CA LEU A 127 -24.98 -16.40 11.33
C LEU A 127 -23.62 -15.74 11.61
N MET A 128 -23.37 -15.31 12.85
CA MET A 128 -22.08 -14.74 13.26
C MET A 128 -20.96 -15.77 13.10
N ARG A 129 -21.20 -17.03 13.53
CA ARG A 129 -20.24 -18.12 13.35
C ARG A 129 -19.96 -18.44 11.89
N ALA A 130 -21.00 -18.50 11.05
CA ALA A 130 -20.87 -18.76 9.62
C ALA A 130 -20.15 -17.61 8.88
N CYS A 131 -20.39 -16.37 9.30
CA CYS A 131 -19.66 -15.19 8.82
C CYS A 131 -18.17 -15.30 9.17
N SER A 132 -17.83 -15.55 10.45
CA SER A 132 -16.45 -15.71 10.91
C SER A 132 -15.73 -16.84 10.17
N ALA A 133 -16.34 -18.02 10.07
CA ALA A 133 -15.75 -19.16 9.37
C ALA A 133 -15.47 -18.86 7.88
N SER A 134 -16.33 -18.07 7.24
CA SER A 134 -16.13 -17.66 5.84
C SER A 134 -14.95 -16.68 5.71
N PHE A 135 -14.82 -15.70 6.62
CA PHE A 135 -13.66 -14.81 6.64
C PHE A 135 -12.35 -15.53 6.96
N GLU A 136 -12.35 -16.42 7.95
CA GLU A 136 -11.16 -17.18 8.37
C GLU A 136 -10.63 -18.05 7.22
N GLU A 137 -11.52 -18.77 6.53
CA GLU A 137 -11.13 -19.58 5.39
C GLU A 137 -10.64 -18.70 4.21
N ALA A 138 -11.35 -17.59 3.92
CA ALA A 138 -10.92 -16.65 2.91
C ALA A 138 -9.53 -16.07 3.21
N LEU A 139 -9.24 -15.76 4.48
CA LEU A 139 -7.95 -15.27 4.94
C LEU A 139 -6.85 -16.33 4.74
N GLY A 140 -7.12 -17.59 5.10
CA GLY A 140 -6.18 -18.70 4.90
C GLY A 140 -5.83 -18.94 3.42
N LEU A 141 -6.76 -18.69 2.51
CA LEU A 141 -6.55 -18.76 1.06
C LEU A 141 -5.97 -17.48 0.45
N GLY A 142 -5.91 -16.37 1.20
CA GLY A 142 -5.42 -15.06 0.75
C GLY A 142 -4.00 -15.11 0.18
N LYS A 143 -3.16 -16.04 0.63
CA LYS A 143 -1.80 -16.29 0.08
C LYS A 143 -1.77 -16.65 -1.41
N TYR A 144 -2.89 -17.08 -1.99
CA TYR A 144 -3.01 -17.41 -3.41
C TYR A 144 -3.48 -16.23 -4.27
N VAL A 145 -3.97 -15.17 -3.63
CA VAL A 145 -4.45 -13.94 -4.26
C VAL A 145 -3.24 -13.04 -4.53
N LYS A 146 -3.06 -12.60 -5.78
CA LYS A 146 -1.97 -11.68 -6.14
C LYS A 146 -2.48 -10.26 -6.35
N HIS A 147 -1.57 -9.30 -6.17
CA HIS A 147 -1.80 -7.94 -6.60
C HIS A 147 -1.94 -7.87 -8.12
N ALA A 148 -2.74 -6.93 -8.63
CA ALA A 148 -2.95 -6.75 -10.06
C ALA A 148 -1.65 -6.45 -10.83
N SER A 149 -0.64 -5.84 -10.18
CA SER A 149 0.68 -5.62 -10.78
C SER A 149 1.66 -6.79 -10.61
N GLY A 150 1.31 -7.80 -9.81
CA GLY A 150 2.21 -8.91 -9.46
C GLY A 150 3.09 -8.68 -8.23
N HIS A 151 3.08 -7.47 -7.65
CA HIS A 151 3.73 -7.17 -6.37
C HIS A 151 3.04 -7.86 -5.17
N ASP A 152 3.71 -7.85 -4.02
CA ASP A 152 3.18 -8.29 -2.73
C ASP A 152 2.28 -7.21 -2.06
N GLY A 153 1.84 -7.45 -0.82
CA GLY A 153 1.04 -6.51 -0.02
C GLY A 153 -0.46 -6.78 -0.02
N VAL A 154 -0.98 -7.58 -0.96
CA VAL A 154 -2.40 -7.96 -0.95
C VAL A 154 -2.78 -8.74 0.31
N ASP A 155 -1.89 -9.56 0.85
CA ASP A 155 -2.10 -10.32 2.08
C ASP A 155 -2.48 -9.43 3.28
N GLU A 156 -1.80 -8.30 3.45
CA GLU A 156 -2.14 -7.32 4.49
C GLU A 156 -3.52 -6.69 4.24
N LEU A 157 -3.78 -6.27 2.99
CA LEU A 157 -5.06 -5.66 2.61
C LEU A 157 -6.24 -6.64 2.73
N TRP A 158 -6.00 -7.91 2.38
CA TRP A 158 -6.99 -8.98 2.36
C TRP A 158 -7.55 -9.26 3.76
N GLY A 159 -6.74 -9.06 4.81
CA GLY A 159 -7.17 -9.22 6.19
C GLY A 159 -7.95 -8.04 6.77
N GLU A 160 -7.98 -6.86 6.13
CA GLU A 160 -8.58 -5.65 6.73
C GLU A 160 -10.08 -5.80 7.04
N PRO A 161 -10.95 -6.35 6.16
CA PRO A 161 -12.37 -6.54 6.49
C PRO A 161 -12.60 -7.49 7.66
N PHE A 162 -11.77 -8.55 7.80
CA PHE A 162 -11.86 -9.45 8.96
C PHE A 162 -11.39 -8.76 10.26
N LYS A 163 -10.40 -7.86 10.19
CA LYS A 163 -10.02 -7.01 11.34
C LYS A 163 -11.20 -6.12 11.77
N VAL A 164 -11.93 -5.50 10.82
CA VAL A 164 -13.13 -4.70 11.16
C VAL A 164 -14.23 -5.55 11.79
N PHE A 165 -14.43 -6.77 11.30
CA PHE A 165 -15.41 -7.70 11.86
C PHE A 165 -15.08 -8.07 13.32
N THR A 166 -13.80 -8.29 13.64
CA THR A 166 -13.35 -8.80 14.95
C THR A 166 -12.96 -7.73 15.97
N LEU A 167 -12.52 -6.55 15.55
CA LEU A 167 -12.07 -5.46 16.41
C LEU A 167 -13.17 -4.41 16.65
N SER A 168 -12.96 -3.51 17.60
CA SER A 168 -13.71 -2.24 17.62
C SER A 168 -13.32 -1.37 16.42
N ILE A 169 -14.20 -0.47 16.01
CA ILE A 169 -13.90 0.51 14.95
C ILE A 169 -12.72 1.39 15.38
N GLU A 170 -12.63 1.77 16.65
CA GLU A 170 -11.53 2.58 17.19
C GLU A 170 -10.18 1.85 17.05
N ASP A 171 -10.11 0.59 17.46
CA ASP A 171 -8.89 -0.23 17.35
C ASP A 171 -8.49 -0.47 15.90
N TYR A 172 -9.47 -0.69 15.02
CA TYR A 172 -9.22 -0.79 13.58
C TYR A 172 -8.60 0.51 13.04
N TYR A 173 -9.14 1.68 13.38
CA TYR A 173 -8.59 2.97 12.95
C TYR A 173 -7.18 3.19 13.50
N ALA A 174 -6.90 2.86 14.76
CA ALA A 174 -5.56 2.91 15.32
C ALA A 174 -4.58 2.03 14.52
N SER A 175 -4.98 0.79 14.19
CA SER A 175 -4.17 -0.12 13.37
C SER A 175 -3.93 0.42 11.95
N ARG A 176 -4.93 1.09 11.37
CA ARG A 176 -4.84 1.73 10.04
C ARG A 176 -3.82 2.87 10.05
N TYR A 177 -3.77 3.69 11.09
CA TYR A 177 -2.78 4.78 11.16
C TYR A 177 -1.35 4.26 11.27
N ILE A 178 -1.11 3.21 12.06
CA ILE A 178 0.19 2.53 12.10
C ILE A 178 0.55 2.04 10.69
N LYS A 179 -0.40 1.44 9.97
CA LYS A 179 -0.15 0.95 8.61
C LYS A 179 0.19 2.08 7.64
N ILE A 180 -0.51 3.21 7.70
CA ILE A 180 -0.20 4.39 6.87
C ILE A 180 1.21 4.91 7.17
N ALA A 181 1.62 4.97 8.44
CA ALA A 181 2.99 5.37 8.83
C ALA A 181 4.04 4.45 8.21
N GLN A 182 3.84 3.13 8.30
CA GLN A 182 4.70 2.12 7.70
C GLN A 182 4.77 2.26 6.17
N THR A 183 3.66 2.54 5.52
CA THR A 183 3.59 2.78 4.07
C THR A 183 4.37 4.04 3.68
N MET A 184 4.21 5.15 4.41
CA MET A 184 4.99 6.38 4.16
C MET A 184 6.49 6.15 4.36
N HIS A 185 6.87 5.39 5.39
CA HIS A 185 8.27 4.99 5.59
C HIS A 185 8.81 4.17 4.43
N ALA A 186 8.06 3.20 3.92
CA ALA A 186 8.46 2.42 2.75
C ALA A 186 8.61 3.29 1.48
N ILE A 187 7.69 4.23 1.26
CA ILE A 187 7.76 5.20 0.15
C ILE A 187 9.04 6.03 0.24
N ASN A 188 9.31 6.61 1.40
CA ASN A 188 10.49 7.45 1.60
C ASN A 188 11.79 6.66 1.46
N GLY A 189 11.86 5.43 1.98
CA GLY A 189 13.05 4.59 1.84
C GLY A 189 13.34 4.18 0.40
N VAL A 190 12.30 3.88 -0.40
CA VAL A 190 12.47 3.61 -1.84
C VAL A 190 12.92 4.87 -2.58
N ALA A 191 12.32 6.03 -2.28
CA ALA A 191 12.70 7.29 -2.90
C ALA A 191 14.15 7.69 -2.58
N GLU A 192 14.55 7.57 -1.31
CA GLU A 192 15.92 7.81 -0.85
C GLU A 192 16.93 6.94 -1.60
N ALA A 193 16.64 5.64 -1.74
CA ALA A 193 17.53 4.73 -2.47
C ALA A 193 17.66 5.10 -3.95
N ILE A 194 16.56 5.51 -4.60
CA ILE A 194 16.60 6.02 -5.98
C ILE A 194 17.50 7.25 -6.04
N VAL A 195 17.27 8.25 -5.18
CA VAL A 195 18.05 9.48 -5.16
C VAL A 195 19.54 9.19 -4.96
N ASN A 196 19.89 8.38 -3.96
CA ASN A 196 21.29 8.01 -3.68
C ASN A 196 21.96 7.29 -4.86
N THR A 197 21.20 6.53 -5.65
CA THR A 197 21.74 5.81 -6.82
C THR A 197 22.04 6.74 -7.99
N PHE A 198 21.22 7.76 -8.22
CA PHE A 198 21.31 8.65 -9.38
C PHE A 198 21.95 10.01 -9.10
N ALA A 199 22.11 10.39 -7.83
CA ALA A 199 22.72 11.65 -7.44
C ALA A 199 24.13 11.80 -8.02
N GLY A 200 24.45 12.99 -8.52
CA GLY A 200 25.75 13.32 -9.10
C GLY A 200 26.01 12.73 -10.50
N GLN A 201 25.06 11.98 -11.07
CA GLN A 201 25.17 11.51 -12.46
C GLN A 201 24.63 12.57 -13.41
N GLU A 202 25.49 13.19 -14.23
CA GLU A 202 25.13 14.22 -15.21
C GLU A 202 23.96 13.80 -16.12
N ALA A 203 23.93 12.54 -16.54
CA ALA A 203 22.86 11.98 -17.37
C ALA A 203 21.48 12.01 -16.70
N PHE A 204 21.44 12.06 -15.38
CA PHE A 204 20.23 12.05 -14.56
C PHE A 204 20.05 13.35 -13.76
N ASP A 205 20.66 14.44 -14.22
CA ASP A 205 20.48 15.75 -13.59
C ASP A 205 18.97 16.07 -13.41
N ARG A 206 18.64 16.70 -12.28
CA ARG A 206 17.28 17.06 -11.85
C ARG A 206 16.35 15.90 -11.48
N ILE A 207 16.74 14.63 -11.62
CA ILE A 207 15.86 13.52 -11.23
C ILE A 207 15.58 13.50 -9.73
N GLU A 208 16.55 13.93 -8.92
CA GLU A 208 16.47 13.95 -7.47
C GLU A 208 15.23 14.69 -6.97
N GLN A 209 15.05 15.93 -7.43
CA GLN A 209 13.90 16.74 -7.03
C GLN A 209 12.57 16.11 -7.49
N ILE A 210 12.54 15.55 -8.71
CA ILE A 210 11.33 14.91 -9.24
C ILE A 210 10.94 13.69 -8.40
N VAL A 211 11.92 12.89 -7.96
CA VAL A 211 11.69 11.71 -7.12
C VAL A 211 11.20 12.12 -5.72
N TRP A 212 11.82 13.12 -5.09
CA TRP A 212 11.36 13.63 -3.80
C TRP A 212 9.97 14.24 -3.87
N ASP A 213 9.68 15.00 -4.93
CA ASP A 213 8.33 15.53 -5.16
C ASP A 213 7.31 14.42 -5.32
N TYR A 214 7.65 13.38 -6.09
CA TYR A 214 6.77 12.23 -6.28
C TYR A 214 6.54 11.46 -4.98
N ALA A 215 7.59 11.25 -4.17
CA ALA A 215 7.51 10.57 -2.88
C ALA A 215 6.65 11.33 -1.86
N ARG A 216 6.74 12.67 -1.85
CA ARG A 216 5.85 13.53 -1.05
C ARG A 216 4.39 13.33 -1.46
N ALA A 217 4.09 13.47 -2.76
CA ALA A 217 2.72 13.32 -3.27
C ALA A 217 2.19 11.90 -3.04
N ALA A 218 3.05 10.89 -3.17
CA ALA A 218 2.79 9.49 -2.85
C ALA A 218 2.41 9.32 -1.36
N CYS A 219 3.18 9.89 -0.43
CA CYS A 219 2.83 9.87 1.00
C CYS A 219 1.46 10.52 1.26
N GLN A 220 1.18 11.68 0.65
CA GLN A 220 -0.11 12.35 0.79
C GLN A 220 -1.27 11.50 0.24
N GLU A 221 -1.08 10.78 -0.87
CA GLU A 221 -2.09 9.87 -1.42
C GLU A 221 -2.45 8.72 -0.45
N THR A 222 -1.53 8.31 0.44
CA THR A 222 -1.81 7.23 1.40
C THR A 222 -2.82 7.64 2.48
N GLU A 223 -2.87 8.91 2.84
CA GLU A 223 -3.67 9.42 3.95
C GLU A 223 -4.96 10.14 3.52
N ILE A 224 -5.01 10.71 2.31
CA ILE A 224 -6.17 11.48 1.83
C ILE A 224 -7.36 10.54 1.51
N MET A 225 -8.59 10.95 1.85
CA MET A 225 -9.81 10.31 1.37
C MET A 225 -10.30 10.97 0.08
N LYS A 226 -10.93 10.20 -0.82
CA LYS A 226 -11.50 10.74 -2.07
C LYS A 226 -12.60 11.80 -1.85
N SER A 227 -13.17 11.86 -0.65
CA SER A 227 -14.14 12.88 -0.23
C SER A 227 -13.50 14.22 0.12
N ASP A 228 -12.18 14.27 0.36
CA ASP A 228 -11.49 15.51 0.69
C ASP A 228 -11.28 16.37 -0.55
N LEU A 229 -11.48 17.69 -0.43
CA LEU A 229 -11.20 18.62 -1.53
C LEU A 229 -9.71 18.67 -1.91
N ASP A 230 -8.83 18.34 -0.96
CA ASP A 230 -7.38 18.22 -1.18
C ASP A 230 -7.05 17.20 -2.29
N PHE A 231 -7.92 16.19 -2.49
CA PHE A 231 -7.77 15.20 -3.54
C PHE A 231 -7.64 15.83 -4.94
N PHE A 232 -8.36 16.93 -5.21
CA PHE A 232 -8.31 17.61 -6.51
C PHE A 232 -7.00 18.35 -6.77
N GLN A 233 -6.15 18.53 -5.75
CA GLN A 233 -4.80 19.05 -5.91
C GLN A 233 -3.77 17.92 -5.89
N ASN A 234 -3.87 17.02 -4.91
CA ASN A 234 -2.90 15.95 -4.69
C ASN A 234 -2.89 14.91 -5.81
N TRP A 235 -4.05 14.45 -6.26
CA TRP A 235 -4.12 13.38 -7.27
C TRP A 235 -3.53 13.81 -8.62
N PRO A 236 -3.88 14.98 -9.20
CA PRO A 236 -3.21 15.48 -10.40
C PRO A 236 -1.71 15.68 -10.23
N GLU A 237 -1.26 16.17 -9.07
CA GLU A 237 0.16 16.33 -8.76
C GLU A 237 0.87 14.97 -8.75
N PHE A 238 0.35 14.00 -8.00
CA PHE A 238 0.88 12.64 -7.92
C PHE A 238 0.99 11.98 -9.30
N VAL A 239 -0.09 11.99 -10.09
CA VAL A 239 -0.10 11.40 -11.44
C VAL A 239 0.91 12.10 -12.35
N SER A 240 0.90 13.43 -12.40
CA SER A 240 1.77 14.19 -13.30
C SER A 240 3.26 14.07 -12.94
N LEU A 241 3.61 13.98 -11.66
CA LEU A 241 4.98 13.71 -11.21
C LEU A 241 5.45 12.30 -11.62
N GLY A 242 4.60 11.29 -11.48
CA GLY A 242 4.90 9.94 -11.97
C GLY A 242 5.10 9.89 -13.50
N GLU A 243 4.34 10.69 -14.25
CA GLU A 243 4.54 10.86 -15.69
C GLU A 243 5.85 11.56 -16.02
N LYS A 244 6.27 12.57 -15.24
CA LYS A 244 7.56 13.24 -15.42
C LYS A 244 8.73 12.26 -15.28
N ILE A 245 8.70 11.38 -14.28
CA ILE A 245 9.71 10.30 -14.15
C ILE A 245 9.70 9.39 -15.38
N SER A 246 8.50 9.01 -15.85
CA SER A 246 8.36 8.10 -17.00
C SER A 246 8.87 8.69 -18.32
N ARG A 247 8.69 10.00 -18.49
CA ARG A 247 9.12 10.81 -19.65
C ARG A 247 10.54 11.34 -19.51
N PHE A 248 11.24 11.05 -18.42
CA PHE A 248 12.61 11.50 -18.25
C PHE A 248 13.52 10.90 -19.34
N GLU A 249 14.18 11.78 -20.09
CA GLU A 249 15.06 11.43 -21.20
C GLU A 249 16.44 12.08 -21.00
N PRO A 250 17.41 11.30 -20.47
CA PRO A 250 18.82 11.67 -20.47
C PRO A 250 19.32 11.98 -21.89
N ASN A 251 20.18 13.00 -22.03
CA ASN A 251 20.91 13.20 -23.27
C ASN A 251 22.03 12.16 -23.40
N LEU A 252 21.82 11.11 -24.21
CA LEU A 252 22.77 10.01 -24.39
C LEU A 252 24.14 10.44 -24.95
N PHE A 253 24.19 11.56 -25.66
CA PHE A 253 25.39 12.03 -26.37
C PHE A 253 26.06 13.22 -25.68
N ASP A 254 25.61 13.58 -24.47
CA ASP A 254 26.33 14.58 -23.69
C ASP A 254 27.71 14.05 -23.34
N ARG A 255 28.75 14.77 -23.77
CA ARG A 255 30.15 14.41 -23.50
C ARG A 255 30.51 14.51 -22.03
N LYS A 256 29.68 15.16 -21.21
CA LYS A 256 29.83 15.21 -19.75
C LYS A 256 29.38 13.92 -19.07
N ASN A 257 28.64 13.06 -19.75
CA ASN A 257 28.20 11.80 -19.17
C ASN A 257 29.38 10.85 -18.99
N SER A 258 29.58 10.41 -17.76
CA SER A 258 30.47 9.29 -17.41
C SER A 258 29.85 7.92 -17.69
N LEU A 259 28.53 7.87 -17.91
CA LEU A 259 27.77 6.64 -18.11
C LEU A 259 27.74 6.18 -19.56
N SER A 260 27.84 4.87 -19.79
CA SER A 260 27.62 4.27 -21.10
C SER A 260 26.15 4.36 -21.54
N PRO A 261 25.84 4.32 -22.86
CA PRO A 261 24.46 4.30 -23.34
C PRO A 261 23.61 3.16 -22.75
N THR A 262 24.23 2.00 -22.49
CA THR A 262 23.57 0.85 -21.84
C THR A 262 23.19 1.18 -20.40
N GLN A 263 24.11 1.75 -19.61
CA GLN A 263 23.83 2.16 -18.22
C GLN A 263 22.75 3.25 -18.16
N ILE A 264 22.76 4.19 -19.09
CA ILE A 264 21.71 5.22 -19.15
C ILE A 264 20.35 4.57 -19.45
N THR A 265 20.30 3.61 -20.38
CA THR A 265 19.07 2.87 -20.70
C THR A 265 18.55 2.06 -19.53
N GLU A 266 19.45 1.34 -18.83
CA GLU A 266 19.13 0.59 -17.62
C GLU A 266 18.63 1.50 -16.48
N GLY A 267 19.31 2.62 -16.24
CA GLY A 267 18.90 3.60 -15.24
C GLY A 267 17.49 4.16 -15.51
N ARG A 268 17.14 4.43 -16.77
CA ARG A 268 15.77 4.82 -17.14
C ARG A 268 14.74 3.73 -16.84
N PHE A 269 15.08 2.46 -17.06
CA PHE A 269 14.22 1.35 -16.70
C PHE A 269 14.01 1.29 -15.19
N LEU A 270 15.09 1.40 -14.41
CA LEU A 270 15.04 1.40 -12.94
C LEU A 270 14.20 2.56 -12.37
N LEU A 271 14.29 3.75 -12.96
CA LEU A 271 13.43 4.87 -12.57
C LEU A 271 11.94 4.59 -12.81
N ARG A 272 11.60 3.94 -13.92
CA ARG A 272 10.22 3.56 -14.24
C ARG A 272 9.69 2.50 -13.30
N GLU A 273 10.51 1.51 -12.95
CA GLU A 273 10.17 0.46 -11.98
C GLU A 273 9.99 1.02 -10.57
N GLY A 274 10.89 1.91 -10.11
CA GLY A 274 10.74 2.61 -8.83
C GLY A 274 9.46 3.43 -8.78
N ARG A 275 9.15 4.16 -9.87
CA ARG A 275 7.88 4.88 -10.01
C ARG A 275 6.68 3.94 -9.92
N ASN A 276 6.70 2.80 -10.60
CA ASN A 276 5.61 1.81 -10.56
C ASN A 276 5.42 1.24 -9.15
N LEU A 277 6.52 0.92 -8.45
CA LEU A 277 6.50 0.42 -7.08
C LEU A 277 5.92 1.45 -6.11
N LEU A 278 6.39 2.71 -6.15
CA LEU A 278 5.86 3.80 -5.34
C LEU A 278 4.37 4.04 -5.61
N ARG A 279 3.96 3.98 -6.88
CA ARG A 279 2.55 4.07 -7.27
C ARG A 279 1.73 2.97 -6.60
N ASP A 280 2.19 1.73 -6.70
CA ASP A 280 1.45 0.58 -6.20
C ASP A 280 1.34 0.62 -4.68
N ILE A 281 2.45 0.86 -3.96
CA ILE A 281 2.47 1.04 -2.49
C ILE A 281 1.48 2.13 -2.05
N SER A 282 1.48 3.27 -2.76
CA SER A 282 0.60 4.39 -2.43
C SER A 282 -0.88 4.07 -2.68
N ALA A 283 -1.18 3.43 -3.81
CA ALA A 283 -2.53 3.11 -4.21
C ALA A 283 -3.16 2.06 -3.28
N ILE A 284 -2.41 1.00 -2.96
CA ILE A 284 -2.88 -0.05 -2.06
C ILE A 284 -2.85 0.40 -0.59
N ARG A 285 -2.03 1.39 -0.24
CA ARG A 285 -1.82 1.96 1.12
C ARG A 285 -1.29 0.97 2.15
N VAL A 286 -0.52 0.00 1.70
CA VAL A 286 0.21 -0.97 2.54
C VAL A 286 1.65 -1.09 2.03
N PRO A 287 2.63 -1.39 2.89
CA PRO A 287 3.99 -1.67 2.45
C PRO A 287 4.04 -2.90 1.52
N MET A 288 4.98 -2.89 0.57
CA MET A 288 5.29 -4.03 -0.31
C MET A 288 6.73 -4.52 -0.06
N PRO A 289 7.02 -5.11 1.12
CA PRO A 289 8.38 -5.38 1.56
C PRO A 289 9.18 -6.27 0.61
N ILE A 290 8.58 -7.28 -0.01
CA ILE A 290 9.30 -8.20 -0.91
C ILE A 290 9.66 -7.47 -2.20
N SER A 291 8.73 -6.73 -2.78
CA SER A 291 8.97 -5.95 -4.01
C SER A 291 9.97 -4.82 -3.76
N SER A 292 9.86 -4.11 -2.63
CA SER A 292 10.84 -3.10 -2.22
C SER A 292 12.23 -3.70 -2.06
N GLN A 293 12.40 -4.81 -1.34
CA GLN A 293 13.71 -5.45 -1.18
C GLN A 293 14.34 -5.87 -2.51
N ARG A 294 13.54 -6.46 -3.42
CA ARG A 294 14.02 -6.83 -4.76
C ARG A 294 14.46 -5.63 -5.56
N TYR A 295 13.65 -4.57 -5.57
CA TYR A 295 13.97 -3.33 -6.28
C TYR A 295 15.23 -2.67 -5.73
N LEU A 296 15.37 -2.57 -4.41
CA LEU A 296 16.57 -2.03 -3.76
C LEU A 296 17.82 -2.84 -4.10
N ALA A 297 17.72 -4.18 -4.17
CA ALA A 297 18.85 -5.02 -4.59
C ALA A 297 19.26 -4.74 -6.04
N THR A 298 18.30 -4.50 -6.95
CA THR A 298 18.59 -4.13 -8.33
C THR A 298 19.23 -2.74 -8.44
N LEU A 299 18.77 -1.75 -7.67
CA LEU A 299 19.40 -0.43 -7.59
C LEU A 299 20.85 -0.52 -7.10
N SER A 300 21.11 -1.29 -6.04
CA SER A 300 22.48 -1.48 -5.52
C SER A 300 23.41 -2.11 -6.56
N ALA A 301 22.94 -3.13 -7.29
CA ALA A 301 23.73 -3.75 -8.36
C ALA A 301 24.07 -2.77 -9.48
N PHE A 302 23.11 -1.92 -9.85
CA PHE A 302 23.32 -0.86 -10.84
C PHE A 302 24.34 0.19 -10.36
N ALA A 303 24.24 0.65 -9.11
CA ALA A 303 25.18 1.59 -8.52
C ALA A 303 26.63 1.05 -8.56
N THR A 304 26.83 -0.22 -8.18
CA THR A 304 28.15 -0.88 -8.28
C THR A 304 28.67 -0.94 -9.71
N SER A 305 27.80 -1.13 -10.70
CA SER A 305 28.18 -1.13 -12.12
C SER A 305 28.71 0.24 -12.58
N ILE A 306 28.13 1.32 -12.07
CA ILE A 306 28.52 2.70 -12.38
C ILE A 306 29.91 3.00 -11.82
N GLU A 307 30.14 2.68 -10.54
CA GLU A 307 31.41 2.89 -9.85
C GLU A 307 32.57 2.12 -10.50
N SER A 308 32.32 0.86 -10.88
CA SER A 308 33.31 0.04 -11.58
C SER A 308 33.72 0.64 -12.93
N SER A 309 32.77 1.25 -13.65
CA SER A 309 33.03 1.87 -14.95
C SER A 309 33.79 3.19 -14.83
N THR A 310 33.49 3.99 -13.79
CA THR A 310 34.20 5.25 -13.52
C THR A 310 35.65 5.00 -13.08
N ASN A 311 35.90 3.96 -12.28
CA ASN A 311 37.26 3.59 -11.87
C ASN A 311 38.13 3.07 -13.03
N ILE A 312 37.55 2.41 -14.03
CA ILE A 312 38.29 2.01 -15.24
C ILE A 312 38.63 3.24 -16.08
N ALA A 313 37.69 4.17 -16.26
CA ALA A 313 37.92 5.40 -17.02
C ALA A 313 38.93 6.36 -16.36
N ALA A 314 39.05 6.35 -15.03
CA ALA A 314 40.04 7.16 -14.31
C ALA A 314 41.47 6.59 -14.33
N ASN A 315 41.63 5.30 -14.62
CA ASN A 315 42.92 4.60 -14.66
C ASN A 315 43.44 4.32 -16.08
N ALA A 316 42.71 4.76 -17.12
CA ALA A 316 43.06 4.65 -18.54
C ALA A 316 43.54 5.99 -19.09
#